data_AF-A0A3P7KVN5-F1
#
_entry.id   AF-A0A3P7KVN5-F1
#
_cell.length_a   1.000
_cell.length_b   1.000
_cell.length_c   1.000
_cell.angle_alpha   90.00
_cell.angle_beta   90.00
_cell.angle_gamma   90.00
#
_symmetry.space_group_name_H-M   'P 1'
#
loop_
_entity.id
_entity.type
_entity.pdbx_description
1 polymer ?
#
loop_
_entity_poly.entity_id
_entity_poly.type
_entity_poly.pdbx_seq_one_letter_code
_entity_poly.pdbx_strand_id
1 'polypeptide(L)'
;MNATRYREELLNAFEVALQQRSNLITYLEPSHSTCGIQESMFRILILCRSSQAKAFDLLLNQLESLQKEGQSSVSLSHLCIAQIRFINRIYDSHALFCSVFEREIEQWTPEVRNSLISSIPEVLTDVSVQLEAVQELQSLLLRDVKVDPVGCKLAVITALSLLNSEAEATKQFQKQVMQSIMKFDVELLPSLVELLLRRLDCSSKNAFAELLFQLSSSLQIDKLQFRRRGKV
;
A
#
# COMPACT_ATOMS: atom_id res chain seq x y z
N MET A 1 5.19 26.41 -31.71
CA MET A 1 4.19 25.89 -30.76
C MET A 1 4.89 25.59 -29.44
N ASN A 2 4.30 26.00 -28.32
CA ASN A 2 4.93 25.87 -27.00
C ASN A 2 4.80 24.41 -26.51
N ALA A 3 5.93 23.71 -26.31
CA ALA A 3 5.94 22.27 -25.99
C ALA A 3 5.11 21.92 -24.74
N THR A 4 5.05 22.82 -23.76
CA THR A 4 4.23 22.69 -22.55
C THR A 4 2.74 22.63 -22.87
N ARG A 5 2.26 23.48 -23.78
CA ARG A 5 0.85 23.52 -24.19
C ARG A 5 0.43 22.26 -24.93
N TYR A 6 1.26 21.78 -25.85
CA TYR A 6 1.00 20.53 -26.57
C TYR A 6 0.90 19.33 -25.63
N ARG A 7 1.78 19.27 -24.62
CA ARG A 7 1.75 18.24 -23.58
C ARG A 7 0.44 18.26 -22.79
N GLU A 8 -0.01 19.44 -22.37
CA GLU A 8 -1.28 19.59 -21.65
C GLU A 8 -2.47 19.18 -22.51
N GLU A 9 -2.50 19.63 -23.77
CA GLU A 9 -3.52 19.24 -24.74
C GLU A 9 -3.54 17.71 -24.95
N LEU A 10 -2.39 17.05 -25.04
CA LEU A 10 -2.28 15.60 -25.17
C LEU A 10 -2.80 14.87 -23.93
N LEU A 11 -2.41 15.29 -22.72
CA LEU A 11 -2.87 14.64 -21.48
C LEU A 11 -4.36 14.88 -21.24
N ASN A 12 -4.89 16.04 -21.62
CA ASN A 12 -6.32 16.32 -21.55
C ASN A 12 -7.11 15.46 -22.57
N ALA A 13 -6.60 15.32 -23.80
CA ALA A 13 -7.22 14.44 -24.79
C ALA A 13 -7.18 12.97 -24.34
N PHE A 14 -6.09 12.54 -23.71
CA PHE A 14 -5.96 11.21 -23.12
C PHE A 14 -6.99 11.00 -22.01
N GLU A 15 -7.10 11.94 -21.06
CA GLU A 15 -8.11 11.93 -19.99
C GLU A 15 -9.55 11.84 -20.53
N VAL A 16 -9.88 12.61 -21.57
CA VAL A 16 -11.19 12.52 -22.24
C VAL A 16 -11.39 11.14 -22.87
N ALA A 17 -10.37 10.58 -23.52
CA ALA A 17 -10.46 9.26 -24.13
C ALA A 17 -10.71 8.15 -23.09
N LEU A 18 -10.20 8.28 -21.87
CA LEU A 18 -10.39 7.32 -20.78
C LEU A 18 -11.84 7.22 -20.28
N GLN A 19 -12.70 8.19 -20.60
CA GLN A 19 -14.14 8.11 -20.27
C GLN A 19 -14.81 6.90 -20.94
N GLN A 20 -14.24 6.38 -22.03
CA GLN A 20 -14.70 5.15 -22.66
C GLN A 20 -13.94 3.94 -22.11
N ARG A 21 -14.67 3.00 -21.51
CA ARG A 21 -14.09 1.77 -20.92
C ARG A 21 -13.22 0.98 -21.89
N SER A 22 -13.61 0.89 -23.16
CA SER A 22 -12.83 0.19 -24.19
C SER A 22 -11.44 0.79 -24.37
N ASN A 23 -11.31 2.12 -24.26
CA ASN A 23 -10.04 2.81 -24.38
C ASN A 23 -9.17 2.56 -23.16
N LEU A 24 -9.76 2.58 -21.95
CA LEU A 24 -9.02 2.23 -20.73
C LEU A 24 -8.41 0.82 -20.84
N ILE A 25 -9.19 -0.18 -21.27
CA ILE A 25 -8.69 -1.54 -21.49
C ILE A 25 -7.54 -1.53 -22.51
N THR A 26 -7.76 -0.92 -23.67
CA THR A 26 -6.76 -0.85 -24.76
C THR A 26 -5.46 -0.19 -24.30
N TYR A 27 -5.53 0.86 -23.46
CA TYR A 27 -4.36 1.59 -23.00
C TYR A 27 -3.63 0.93 -21.82
N LEU A 28 -4.26 -0.03 -21.16
CA LEU A 28 -3.65 -0.87 -20.12
C LEU A 28 -3.04 -2.16 -20.69
N GLU A 29 -3.49 -2.60 -21.86
CA GLU A 29 -2.95 -3.77 -22.53
C GLU A 29 -1.50 -3.53 -23.01
N PRO A 30 -0.61 -4.52 -22.86
CA PRO A 30 0.71 -4.48 -23.46
C PRO A 30 0.62 -4.35 -24.98
N SER A 31 1.53 -3.58 -25.56
CA SER A 31 1.62 -3.48 -27.02
C SER A 31 2.45 -4.62 -27.60
N HIS A 32 2.15 -5.04 -28.83
CA HIS A 32 2.87 -6.12 -29.51
C HIS A 32 3.62 -5.59 -30.72
N SER A 33 4.90 -5.93 -30.83
CA SER A 33 5.75 -5.58 -31.96
C SER A 33 6.47 -6.81 -32.51
N THR A 34 7.11 -6.67 -33.67
CA THR A 34 7.98 -7.72 -34.23
C THR A 34 9.18 -8.06 -33.33
N CYS A 35 9.52 -7.18 -32.38
CA CYS A 35 10.58 -7.38 -31.39
C CYS A 35 10.07 -7.99 -30.07
N GLY A 36 8.78 -8.33 -29.97
CA GLY A 36 8.16 -8.91 -28.77
C GLY A 36 7.14 -7.99 -28.09
N ILE A 37 6.77 -8.38 -26.87
CA ILE A 37 5.82 -7.66 -26.00
C ILE A 37 6.49 -6.38 -25.50
N GLN A 38 5.79 -5.27 -25.68
CA GLN A 38 6.16 -3.95 -25.21
C GLN A 38 5.19 -3.49 -24.12
N GLU A 39 5.59 -2.43 -23.41
CA GLU A 39 4.79 -1.84 -22.35
C GLU A 39 3.45 -1.28 -22.85
N SER A 40 2.51 -1.10 -21.92
CA SER A 40 1.23 -0.44 -22.20
C SER A 40 1.41 1.07 -22.42
N MET A 41 0.44 1.71 -23.06
CA MET A 41 0.44 3.17 -23.24
C MET A 41 0.47 3.89 -21.88
N PHE A 42 -0.32 3.42 -20.91
CA PHE A 42 -0.32 3.97 -19.55
C PHE A 42 1.05 3.85 -18.88
N ARG A 43 1.69 2.69 -18.99
CA ARG A 43 3.00 2.46 -18.42
C ARG A 43 4.03 3.41 -19.00
N ILE A 44 4.03 3.60 -20.33
CA ILE A 44 4.92 4.54 -21.01
C ILE A 44 4.73 5.95 -20.44
N LEU A 45 3.48 6.42 -20.29
CA LEU A 45 3.19 7.75 -19.73
C LEU A 45 3.67 7.91 -18.28
N ILE A 46 3.58 6.85 -17.47
CA ILE A 46 4.09 6.81 -16.09
C ILE A 46 5.62 6.83 -16.05
N LEU A 47 6.29 6.21 -17.02
CA LEU A 47 7.76 6.19 -17.10
C LEU A 47 8.36 7.51 -17.62
N CYS A 48 7.56 8.34 -18.30
CA CYS A 48 8.02 9.63 -18.82
C CYS A 48 7.97 10.77 -17.77
N ARG A 49 9.11 11.43 -17.54
CA ARG A 49 9.24 12.58 -16.60
C ARG A 49 8.15 13.64 -16.74
N SER A 50 7.80 13.99 -17.98
CA SER A 50 6.92 15.10 -18.27
C SER A 50 5.44 14.81 -17.99
N SER A 51 5.06 13.53 -17.89
CA SER A 51 3.67 13.07 -17.72
C SER A 51 3.46 12.23 -16.46
N GLN A 52 4.52 11.72 -15.81
CA GLN A 52 4.43 10.73 -14.73
C GLN A 52 3.38 11.07 -13.67
N ALA A 53 3.49 12.22 -13.01
CA ALA A 53 2.58 12.59 -11.91
C ALA A 53 1.11 12.65 -12.38
N LYS A 54 0.85 13.31 -13.53
CA LYS A 54 -0.52 13.41 -14.07
C LYS A 54 -1.05 12.05 -14.56
N ALA A 55 -0.24 11.25 -15.23
CA ALA A 55 -0.65 9.93 -15.72
C ALA A 55 -0.92 8.95 -14.56
N PHE A 56 -0.10 9.01 -13.51
CA PHE A 56 -0.31 8.26 -12.28
C PHE A 56 -1.63 8.66 -11.62
N ASP A 57 -1.89 9.96 -11.47
CA ASP A 57 -3.12 10.45 -10.88
C ASP A 57 -4.36 10.10 -11.69
N LEU A 58 -4.30 10.25 -13.02
CA LEU A 58 -5.36 9.78 -13.92
C LEU A 58 -5.66 8.30 -13.73
N LEU A 59 -4.63 7.47 -13.58
CA LEU A 59 -4.81 6.04 -13.39
C LEU A 59 -5.48 5.71 -12.04
N LEU A 60 -5.12 6.43 -10.96
CA LEU A 60 -5.79 6.27 -9.67
C LEU A 60 -7.22 6.81 -9.66
N ASN A 61 -7.50 7.89 -10.38
CA ASN A 61 -8.89 8.35 -10.62
C ASN A 61 -9.71 7.27 -11.35
N GLN A 62 -9.13 6.62 -12.37
CA GLN A 62 -9.80 5.50 -13.05
C GLN A 62 -10.00 4.32 -12.11
N LEU A 63 -9.00 3.97 -11.30
CA LEU A 63 -9.10 2.90 -10.31
C LEU A 63 -10.24 3.17 -9.31
N GLU A 64 -10.33 4.39 -8.78
CA GLU A 64 -11.40 4.83 -7.88
C GLU A 64 -12.79 4.77 -8.56
N SER A 65 -12.89 5.18 -9.82
CA SER A 65 -14.11 5.06 -10.62
C SER A 65 -14.54 3.59 -10.78
N LEU A 66 -13.59 2.70 -11.08
CA LEU A 66 -13.85 1.27 -11.19
C LEU A 66 -14.36 0.66 -9.87
N GLN A 67 -13.94 1.16 -8.72
CA GLN A 67 -14.44 0.68 -7.43
C GLN A 67 -15.92 1.00 -7.20
N LYS A 68 -16.45 2.06 -7.83
CA LYS A 68 -17.88 2.40 -7.78
C LYS A 68 -18.73 1.42 -8.61
N GLU A 69 -18.13 0.71 -9.55
CA GLU A 69 -18.80 -0.30 -10.39
C GLU A 69 -18.86 -1.70 -9.74
N GLY A 70 -18.12 -1.94 -8.65
CA GLY A 70 -18.16 -3.19 -7.89
C GLY A 70 -17.39 -4.35 -8.53
N GLN A 71 -17.93 -5.57 -8.43
CA GLN A 71 -17.19 -6.82 -8.71
C GLN A 71 -16.78 -7.01 -10.19
N SER A 72 -17.52 -6.42 -11.14
CA SER A 72 -17.24 -6.57 -12.58
C SER A 72 -15.94 -5.89 -13.06
N SER A 73 -15.33 -5.06 -12.22
CA SER A 73 -14.14 -4.27 -12.56
C SER A 73 -12.88 -4.69 -11.80
N VAL A 74 -12.94 -5.74 -10.97
CA VAL A 74 -11.82 -6.16 -10.11
C VAL A 74 -10.58 -6.55 -10.94
N SER A 75 -10.73 -7.28 -12.03
CA SER A 75 -9.61 -7.63 -12.92
C SER A 75 -8.94 -6.39 -13.52
N LEU A 76 -9.74 -5.44 -14.01
CA LEU A 76 -9.25 -4.19 -14.58
C LEU A 76 -8.57 -3.31 -13.52
N SER A 77 -9.09 -3.33 -12.29
CA SER A 77 -8.51 -2.64 -11.13
C SER A 77 -7.10 -3.17 -10.80
N HIS A 78 -6.93 -4.48 -10.82
CA HIS A 78 -5.60 -5.09 -10.67
C HIS A 78 -4.66 -4.75 -11.81
N LEU A 79 -5.16 -4.65 -13.05
CA LEU A 79 -4.34 -4.18 -14.18
C LEU A 79 -3.87 -2.74 -13.98
N CYS A 80 -4.72 -1.85 -13.44
CA CYS A 80 -4.30 -0.49 -13.07
C CYS A 80 -3.18 -0.52 -12.01
N ILE A 81 -3.35 -1.30 -10.93
CA ILE A 81 -2.32 -1.44 -9.88
C ILE A 81 -1.02 -1.99 -10.49
N ALA A 82 -1.09 -2.93 -11.43
CA ALA A 82 0.10 -3.47 -12.08
C ALA A 82 0.93 -2.40 -12.83
N GLN A 83 0.30 -1.36 -13.41
CA GLN A 83 1.03 -0.32 -14.15
C GLN A 83 1.89 0.60 -13.26
N ILE A 84 1.52 0.74 -11.98
CA ILE A 84 2.20 1.65 -11.05
C ILE A 84 3.29 0.96 -10.23
N ARG A 85 3.39 -0.37 -10.29
CA ARG A 85 4.40 -1.14 -9.55
C ARG A 85 5.76 -1.04 -10.23
N PHE A 86 6.83 -1.12 -9.42
CA PHE A 86 8.22 -1.18 -9.86
C PHE A 86 8.59 -0.07 -10.87
N ILE A 87 8.22 1.19 -10.57
CA ILE A 87 8.62 2.34 -11.39
C ILE A 87 10.12 2.60 -11.13
N ASN A 88 10.95 2.39 -12.16
CA ASN A 88 12.41 2.52 -12.03
C ASN A 88 12.88 3.91 -11.60
N ARG A 89 12.14 4.97 -11.95
CA ARG A 89 12.51 6.35 -11.67
C ARG A 89 11.29 7.19 -11.33
N ILE A 90 11.27 7.70 -10.12
CA ILE A 90 10.26 8.63 -9.63
C ILE A 90 10.83 10.05 -9.73
N TYR A 91 10.09 10.94 -10.38
CA TYR A 91 10.48 12.34 -10.60
C TYR A 91 9.79 13.31 -9.63
N ASP A 92 8.61 12.94 -9.14
CA ASP A 92 7.84 13.68 -8.14
C ASP A 92 7.19 12.66 -7.19
N SER A 93 7.92 12.29 -6.15
CA SER A 93 7.51 11.27 -5.18
C SER A 93 6.35 11.72 -4.32
N HIS A 94 6.30 13.01 -3.97
CA HIS A 94 5.24 13.58 -3.15
C HIS A 94 3.90 13.62 -3.91
N ALA A 95 3.90 13.97 -5.20
CA ALA A 95 2.67 13.91 -6.01
C ALA A 95 2.09 12.50 -6.09
N LEU A 96 2.94 11.48 -6.23
CA LEU A 96 2.53 10.07 -6.23
C LEU A 96 1.96 9.65 -4.86
N PHE A 97 2.57 10.09 -3.77
CA PHE A 97 2.08 9.86 -2.41
C PHE A 97 0.69 10.44 -2.19
N CYS A 98 0.51 11.74 -2.48
CA CYS A 98 -0.79 12.40 -2.40
C CYS A 98 -1.83 11.65 -3.20
N SER A 99 -1.50 11.29 -4.44
CA SER A 99 -2.42 10.60 -5.33
C SER A 99 -2.90 9.24 -4.79
N VAL A 100 -2.07 8.52 -4.01
CA VAL A 100 -2.44 7.27 -3.32
C VAL A 100 -3.26 7.51 -2.06
N PHE A 101 -2.77 8.36 -1.15
CA PHE A 101 -3.32 8.48 0.21
C PHE A 101 -4.47 9.49 0.34
N GLU A 102 -4.67 10.39 -0.63
CA GLU A 102 -5.84 11.27 -0.68
C GLU A 102 -7.12 10.53 -1.17
N ARG A 103 -6.99 9.28 -1.59
CA ARG A 103 -8.12 8.44 -2.04
C ARG A 103 -8.82 7.80 -0.86
N GLU A 104 -10.14 7.62 -0.98
CA GLU A 104 -10.95 6.93 0.02
C GLU A 104 -10.82 5.40 -0.08
N ILE A 105 -9.59 4.87 -0.05
CA ILE A 105 -9.27 3.45 -0.25
C ILE A 105 -9.98 2.52 0.74
N GLU A 106 -10.36 3.04 1.90
CA GLU A 106 -11.13 2.31 2.93
C GLU A 106 -12.51 1.87 2.41
N GLN A 107 -13.10 2.61 1.46
CA GLN A 107 -14.40 2.33 0.85
C GLN A 107 -14.32 1.36 -0.34
N TRP A 108 -13.11 1.04 -0.80
CA TRP A 108 -12.91 0.20 -1.97
C TRP A 108 -13.18 -1.27 -1.66
N THR A 109 -13.32 -2.08 -2.70
CA THR A 109 -13.48 -3.53 -2.52
C THR A 109 -12.24 -4.09 -1.78
N PRO A 110 -12.42 -5.00 -0.81
CA PRO A 110 -11.30 -5.49 0.00
C PRO A 110 -10.13 -6.02 -0.82
N GLU A 111 -10.42 -6.75 -1.89
CA GLU A 111 -9.40 -7.33 -2.76
C GLU A 111 -8.50 -6.25 -3.40
N VAL A 112 -9.10 -5.23 -4.00
CA VAL A 112 -8.36 -4.15 -4.68
C VAL A 112 -7.67 -3.24 -3.66
N ARG A 113 -8.35 -2.90 -2.56
CA ARG A 113 -7.78 -2.10 -1.46
C ARG A 113 -6.52 -2.78 -0.91
N ASN A 114 -6.63 -4.04 -0.53
CA ASN A 114 -5.53 -4.79 0.07
C ASN A 114 -4.38 -4.95 -0.94
N SER A 115 -4.69 -5.18 -2.22
CA SER A 115 -3.70 -5.25 -3.30
C SER A 115 -2.92 -3.93 -3.49
N LEU A 116 -3.62 -2.78 -3.48
CA LEU A 116 -2.99 -1.47 -3.58
C LEU A 116 -2.09 -1.21 -2.37
N ILE A 117 -2.59 -1.44 -1.15
CA ILE A 117 -1.84 -1.24 0.10
C ILE A 117 -0.56 -2.07 0.09
N SER A 118 -0.65 -3.37 -0.23
CA SER A 118 0.53 -4.25 -0.30
C SER A 118 1.53 -3.85 -1.39
N SER A 119 1.09 -3.11 -2.41
CA SER A 119 1.95 -2.63 -3.50
C SER A 119 2.66 -1.30 -3.19
N ILE A 120 2.27 -0.58 -2.13
CA ILE A 120 2.85 0.73 -1.75
C ILE A 120 4.40 0.71 -1.70
N PRO A 121 5.06 -0.30 -1.10
CA PRO A 121 6.53 -0.32 -1.04
C PRO A 121 7.21 -0.38 -2.41
N GLU A 122 6.51 -0.89 -3.43
CA GLU A 122 6.99 -0.99 -4.80
C GLU A 122 6.68 0.26 -5.65
N VAL A 123 5.70 1.05 -5.19
CA VAL A 123 5.23 2.29 -5.83
C VAL A 123 6.01 3.50 -5.29
N LEU A 124 6.19 3.57 -3.96
CA LEU A 124 6.84 4.68 -3.26
C LEU A 124 8.25 4.25 -2.81
N THR A 125 9.23 4.42 -3.68
CA THR A 125 10.62 3.99 -3.42
C THR A 125 11.50 5.09 -2.82
N ASP A 126 11.05 6.34 -2.78
CA ASP A 126 11.80 7.47 -2.22
C ASP A 126 11.73 7.46 -0.69
N VAL A 127 12.89 7.49 -0.03
CA VAL A 127 13.00 7.41 1.44
C VAL A 127 12.19 8.50 2.15
N SER A 128 12.17 9.72 1.62
CA SER A 128 11.46 10.83 2.28
C SER A 128 9.96 10.55 2.40
N VAL A 129 9.36 10.15 1.28
CA VAL A 129 7.94 9.81 1.17
C VAL A 129 7.59 8.48 1.85
N GLN A 130 8.53 7.53 1.92
CA GLN A 130 8.30 6.29 2.68
C GLN A 130 8.03 6.55 4.15
N LEU A 131 8.66 7.57 4.75
CA LEU A 131 8.40 7.94 6.15
C LEU A 131 6.97 8.44 6.35
N GLU A 132 6.47 9.26 5.43
CA GLU A 132 5.09 9.75 5.43
C GLU A 132 4.11 8.58 5.20
N ALA A 133 4.41 7.69 4.25
CA ALA A 133 3.62 6.49 3.99
C ALA A 133 3.56 5.55 5.21
N VAL A 134 4.64 5.42 5.96
CA VAL A 134 4.64 4.65 7.21
C VAL A 134 3.69 5.28 8.23
N GLN A 135 3.65 6.60 8.37
CA GLN A 135 2.75 7.28 9.32
C GLN A 135 1.27 7.05 8.94
N GLU A 136 0.92 7.20 7.66
CA GLU A 136 -0.44 6.94 7.17
C GLU A 136 -0.85 5.47 7.37
N LEU A 137 0.04 4.53 7.06
CA LEU A 137 -0.21 3.10 7.25
C LEU A 137 -0.32 2.72 8.73
N GLN A 138 0.47 3.32 9.62
CA GLN A 138 0.34 3.12 11.06
C GLN A 138 -1.01 3.66 11.57
N SER A 139 -1.44 4.82 11.08
CA SER A 139 -2.78 5.36 11.35
C SER A 139 -3.86 4.37 10.91
N LEU A 140 -3.77 3.86 9.68
CA LEU A 140 -4.73 2.91 9.12
C LEU A 140 -4.77 1.58 9.90
N LEU A 141 -3.63 1.08 10.38
CA LEU A 141 -3.57 -0.14 11.19
C LEU A 141 -4.38 -0.04 12.49
N LEU A 142 -4.38 1.15 13.10
CA LEU A 142 -5.01 1.42 14.39
C LEU A 142 -6.49 1.86 14.26
N ARG A 143 -6.96 2.17 13.05
CA ARG A 143 -8.35 2.53 12.77
C ARG A 143 -9.27 1.31 12.75
N ASP A 144 -10.54 1.56 12.99
CA ASP A 144 -11.60 0.56 12.87
C ASP A 144 -12.04 0.42 11.42
N VAL A 145 -11.63 -0.69 10.78
CA VAL A 145 -12.01 -1.02 9.40
C VAL A 145 -13.29 -1.86 9.41
N LYS A 146 -14.35 -1.38 8.76
CA LYS A 146 -15.68 -2.04 8.77
C LYS A 146 -15.73 -3.31 7.92
N VAL A 147 -15.04 -3.32 6.78
CA VAL A 147 -15.13 -4.39 5.77
C VAL A 147 -13.77 -5.07 5.65
N ASP A 148 -13.72 -6.38 5.91
CA ASP A 148 -12.49 -7.18 5.93
C ASP A 148 -11.37 -6.53 6.77
N PRO A 149 -11.57 -6.40 8.10
CA PRO A 149 -10.59 -5.79 8.98
C PRO A 149 -9.26 -6.57 9.02
N VAL A 150 -9.33 -7.90 9.02
CA VAL A 150 -8.15 -8.77 9.08
C VAL A 150 -7.32 -8.64 7.81
N GLY A 151 -7.93 -8.77 6.61
CA GLY A 151 -7.19 -8.64 5.35
C GLY A 151 -6.59 -7.26 5.16
N CYS A 152 -7.31 -6.19 5.51
CA CYS A 152 -6.79 -4.82 5.49
C CYS A 152 -5.54 -4.68 6.38
N LYS A 153 -5.66 -5.09 7.65
CA LYS A 153 -4.56 -4.98 8.62
C LYS A 153 -3.37 -5.86 8.22
N LEU A 154 -3.58 -7.04 7.65
CA LEU A 154 -2.49 -7.85 7.09
C LEU A 154 -1.78 -7.16 5.93
N ALA A 155 -2.54 -6.55 5.01
CA ALA A 155 -1.96 -5.79 3.89
C ALA A 155 -1.10 -4.62 4.39
N VAL A 156 -1.58 -3.90 5.41
CA VAL A 156 -0.85 -2.82 6.08
C VAL A 156 0.42 -3.33 6.77
N ILE A 157 0.34 -4.41 7.55
CA ILE A 157 1.50 -5.02 8.22
C ILE A 157 2.55 -5.45 7.18
N THR A 158 2.11 -6.05 6.07
CA THR A 158 2.98 -6.47 4.97
C THR A 158 3.69 -5.26 4.36
N ALA A 159 2.96 -4.18 4.06
CA ALA A 159 3.56 -2.95 3.53
C ALA A 159 4.56 -2.32 4.51
N LEU A 160 4.20 -2.21 5.79
CA LEU A 160 5.08 -1.71 6.85
C LEU A 160 6.35 -2.57 7.00
N SER A 161 6.28 -3.89 6.78
CA SER A 161 7.46 -4.76 6.89
C SER A 161 8.55 -4.47 5.85
N LEU A 162 8.18 -3.84 4.73
CA LEU A 162 9.06 -3.53 3.60
C LEU A 162 9.51 -2.06 3.55
N LEU A 163 8.77 -1.16 4.21
CA LEU A 163 9.08 0.26 4.24
C LEU A 163 10.13 0.60 5.31
N ASN A 164 11.00 1.55 4.98
CA ASN A 164 11.94 2.14 5.94
C ASN A 164 11.20 2.98 6.98
N SER A 165 11.71 2.99 8.21
CA SER A 165 11.12 3.76 9.31
C SER A 165 12.23 4.29 10.20
N GLU A 166 12.03 5.49 10.75
CA GLU A 166 12.93 6.05 11.75
C GLU A 166 12.80 5.33 13.09
N ALA A 167 13.87 5.36 13.87
CA ALA A 167 13.95 4.68 15.18
C ALA A 167 12.91 5.23 16.17
N GLU A 168 12.72 6.55 16.22
CA GLU A 168 11.75 7.18 17.13
C GLU A 168 10.31 6.89 16.72
N ALA A 169 9.99 6.95 15.41
CA ALA A 169 8.69 6.55 14.90
C ALA A 169 8.38 5.08 15.21
N THR A 170 9.38 4.21 15.13
CA THR A 170 9.27 2.80 15.48
C THR A 170 8.95 2.58 16.96
N LYS A 171 9.62 3.30 17.86
CA LYS A 171 9.32 3.23 19.31
C LYS A 171 7.92 3.70 19.63
N GLN A 172 7.48 4.80 19.01
CA GLN A 172 6.11 5.31 19.19
C GLN A 172 5.07 4.31 18.68
N PHE A 173 5.28 3.75 17.50
CA PHE A 173 4.45 2.70 16.93
C PHE A 173 4.36 1.47 17.83
N GLN A 174 5.51 0.95 18.30
CA GLN A 174 5.54 -0.18 19.23
C GLN A 174 4.70 0.11 20.48
N LYS A 175 4.85 1.30 21.08
CA LYS A 175 4.05 1.68 22.25
C LYS A 175 2.55 1.69 21.95
N GLN A 176 2.12 2.27 20.83
CA GLN A 176 0.71 2.34 20.43
C GLN A 176 0.13 0.94 20.17
N VAL A 177 0.88 0.09 19.47
CA VAL A 177 0.49 -1.30 19.21
C VAL A 177 0.39 -2.09 20.51
N MET A 178 1.37 -1.99 21.41
CA MET A 178 1.34 -2.71 22.69
C MET A 178 0.15 -2.33 23.57
N GLN A 179 -0.28 -1.07 23.53
CA GLN A 179 -1.46 -0.58 24.25
C GLN A 179 -2.78 -1.10 23.67
N SER A 180 -2.79 -1.45 22.39
CA SER A 180 -3.98 -1.87 21.65
C SER A 180 -3.95 -3.34 21.23
N ILE A 181 -2.90 -4.10 21.57
CA ILE A 181 -2.66 -5.46 21.06
C ILE A 181 -3.83 -6.43 21.34
N MET A 182 -4.51 -6.25 22.47
CA MET A 182 -5.69 -7.05 22.84
C MET A 182 -6.94 -6.75 22.01
N LYS A 183 -6.94 -5.67 21.24
CA LYS A 183 -8.03 -5.29 20.33
C LYS A 183 -7.83 -5.84 18.92
N PHE A 184 -6.64 -6.38 18.62
CA PHE A 184 -6.39 -7.00 17.32
C PHE A 184 -6.96 -8.42 17.30
N ASP A 185 -7.47 -8.80 16.14
CA ASP A 185 -7.86 -10.18 15.87
C ASP A 185 -6.67 -11.13 16.05
N VAL A 186 -6.93 -12.33 16.57
CA VAL A 186 -5.89 -13.30 16.94
C VAL A 186 -5.05 -13.70 15.72
N GLU A 187 -5.67 -13.74 14.53
CA GLU A 187 -4.99 -14.05 13.26
C GLU A 187 -3.90 -13.03 12.89
N LEU A 188 -3.97 -11.80 13.39
CA LEU A 188 -3.02 -10.73 13.10
C LEU A 188 -1.79 -10.75 14.01
N LEU A 189 -1.91 -11.36 15.18
CA LEU A 189 -0.87 -11.31 16.21
C LEU A 189 0.49 -11.86 15.73
N PRO A 190 0.58 -12.99 15.00
CA PRO A 190 1.88 -13.48 14.54
C PRO A 190 2.61 -12.49 13.62
N SER A 191 1.91 -11.95 12.60
CA SER A 191 2.49 -10.98 11.67
C SER A 191 2.84 -9.65 12.34
N LEU A 192 2.04 -9.23 13.33
CA LEU A 192 2.31 -8.03 14.10
C LEU A 192 3.54 -8.19 15.00
N VAL A 193 3.66 -9.34 15.68
CA VAL A 193 4.84 -9.66 16.49
C VAL A 193 6.09 -9.76 15.61
N GLU A 194 6.00 -10.38 14.44
CA GLU A 194 7.09 -10.44 13.47
C GLU A 194 7.55 -9.03 13.04
N LEU A 195 6.61 -8.15 12.69
CA LEU A 195 6.90 -6.77 12.33
C LEU A 195 7.66 -6.03 13.44
N LEU A 196 7.21 -6.17 14.69
CA LEU A 196 7.83 -5.53 15.84
C LEU A 196 9.23 -6.07 16.12
N LEU A 197 9.40 -7.39 16.03
CA LEU A 197 10.71 -8.05 16.17
C LEU A 197 11.70 -7.59 15.08
N ARG A 198 11.25 -7.47 13.84
CA ARG A 198 12.07 -7.02 12.70
C ARG A 198 12.53 -5.57 12.85
N ARG A 199 11.73 -4.75 13.55
CA ARG A 199 11.99 -3.32 13.77
C ARG A 199 12.66 -3.04 15.12
N LEU A 200 13.12 -4.06 15.83
CA LEU A 200 13.86 -3.87 17.09
C LEU A 200 15.15 -3.10 16.86
N ASP A 201 15.40 -2.12 17.73
CA ASP A 201 16.65 -1.41 17.79
C ASP A 201 17.73 -2.29 18.43
N CYS A 202 18.52 -2.98 17.59
CA CYS A 202 19.62 -3.84 18.01
C CYS A 202 20.77 -3.08 18.71
N SER A 203 20.76 -1.75 18.74
CA SER A 203 21.75 -0.98 19.49
C SER A 203 21.53 -1.07 21.02
N SER A 204 20.31 -1.35 21.47
CA SER A 204 19.98 -1.55 22.87
C SER A 204 20.11 -3.02 23.25
N LYS A 205 21.03 -3.32 24.17
CA LYS A 205 21.30 -4.69 24.67
C LYS A 205 20.07 -5.41 25.23
N ASN A 206 19.04 -4.67 25.65
CA ASN A 206 17.86 -5.21 26.31
C ASN A 206 16.58 -5.08 25.49
N ALA A 207 16.62 -4.52 24.27
CA ALA A 207 15.40 -4.22 23.49
C ALA A 207 14.53 -5.46 23.24
N PHE A 208 15.16 -6.59 22.92
CA PHE A 208 14.44 -7.86 22.71
C PHE A 208 13.75 -8.34 23.99
N ALA A 209 14.45 -8.34 25.13
CA ALA A 209 13.89 -8.76 26.41
C ALA A 209 12.76 -7.84 26.87
N GLU A 210 12.89 -6.53 26.65
CA GLU A 210 11.86 -5.54 26.96
C GLU A 210 10.60 -5.74 26.10
N LEU A 211 10.75 -5.97 24.79
CA LEU A 211 9.62 -6.28 23.91
C LEU A 211 8.91 -7.57 24.34
N LEU A 212 9.65 -8.63 24.70
CA LEU A 212 9.05 -9.87 25.20
C LEU A 212 8.28 -9.65 26.50
N PHE A 213 8.81 -8.85 27.42
CA PHE A 213 8.13 -8.51 28.66
C PHE A 213 6.84 -7.70 28.41
N GLN A 214 6.89 -6.73 27.48
CA GLN A 214 5.71 -5.97 27.04
C GLN A 214 4.67 -6.89 26.39
N LEU A 215 5.09 -7.82 25.53
CA LEU A 215 4.18 -8.79 24.91
C LEU A 215 3.55 -9.71 25.94
N SER A 216 4.34 -10.28 26.86
CA SER A 216 3.82 -11.18 27.92
C SER A 216 2.79 -10.48 28.79
N SER A 217 3.10 -9.24 29.21
CA SER A 217 2.22 -8.45 30.06
C SER A 217 0.95 -8.00 29.33
N SER A 218 1.06 -7.49 28.10
CA SER A 218 -0.10 -7.02 27.32
C SER A 218 -1.01 -8.15 26.86
N LEU A 219 -0.46 -9.29 26.43
CA LEU A 219 -1.23 -10.47 26.01
C LEU A 219 -1.68 -11.35 27.18
N GLN A 220 -1.22 -11.04 28.40
CA GLN A 220 -1.51 -11.79 29.62
C GLN A 220 -1.18 -13.28 29.48
N ILE A 221 -0.09 -13.61 28.78
CA ILE A 221 0.34 -15.00 28.50
C ILE A 221 0.53 -15.76 29.82
N ASP A 222 1.01 -15.07 30.85
CA ASP A 222 1.21 -15.63 32.19
C ASP A 222 -0.09 -16.10 32.88
N LYS A 223 -1.25 -15.61 32.40
CA LYS A 223 -2.57 -16.05 32.87
C LYS A 223 -3.16 -17.18 32.03
N LEU A 224 -2.55 -17.52 30.88
CA LEU A 224 -2.97 -18.65 30.08
C LEU A 224 -2.61 -19.93 30.84
N GLN A 225 -3.57 -20.42 31.62
CA GLN A 225 -3.46 -21.75 32.21
C GLN A 225 -3.40 -22.76 31.07
N PHE A 226 -2.22 -23.36 30.85
CA PHE A 226 -2.11 -24.58 30.08
C PHE A 226 -2.96 -25.65 30.78
N ARG A 227 -4.22 -25.78 30.35
CA ARG A 227 -4.91 -27.06 30.46
C ARG A 227 -4.14 -28.00 29.55
N ARG A 228 -3.06 -28.58 30.07
CA ARG A 228 -2.52 -29.84 29.57
C ARG A 228 -3.73 -30.77 29.53
N ARG A 229 -4.32 -30.95 28.34
CA ARG A 229 -5.17 -32.11 28.10
C ARG A 229 -4.24 -33.29 28.33
N GLY A 230 -4.34 -33.85 29.54
CA GLY A 230 -3.71 -35.10 29.88
C GLY A 230 -4.06 -36.10 28.78
N LYS A 231 -3.04 -36.82 28.35
CA LYS A 231 -3.15 -38.03 27.55
C LYS A 231 -4.38 -38.84 28.01
N VAL A 232 -5.23 -39.21 27.06
CA VAL A 232 -5.95 -40.48 27.08
C VAL A 232 -5.67 -41.13 25.73
#